data_AF-A0A832J0S3-F1
#
_entry.id   AF-A0A832J0S3-F1
#
_cell.length_a   1.000
_cell.length_b   1.000
_cell.length_c   1.000
_cell.angle_alpha   90.00
_cell.angle_beta   90.00
_cell.angle_gamma   90.00
#
_symmetry.space_group_name_H-M   'P 1'
#
loop_
_entity.id
_entity.type
_entity.pdbx_description
1 polymer ?
#
loop_
_entity_poly.entity_id
_entity_poly.type
_entity_poly.pdbx_seq_one_letter_code
_entity_poly.pdbx_strand_id
1 'polypeptide(L)' 'MKCPICKKESSVKFRPFCSKHCADVDLGRWFNGTYAIPADTPEDLDEAESEMEKEQLRPH' A
#
# COMPACT_ATOMS: atom_id res chain seq x y z
N MET A 1 -20.31 6.59 5.37
CA MET A 1 -18.92 6.35 5.80
C MET A 1 -18.03 7.37 5.12
N LYS A 2 -16.96 7.84 5.76
CA LYS A 2 -16.08 8.85 5.14
C LYS A 2 -15.04 8.21 4.25
N CYS A 3 -14.75 8.85 3.13
CA CYS A 3 -13.67 8.50 2.21
C CYS A 3 -12.32 8.57 2.95
N PRO A 4 -11.50 7.51 2.95
CA PRO A 4 -10.23 7.50 3.68
C PRO A 4 -9.18 8.45 3.08
N ILE A 5 -9.36 8.85 1.81
CA ILE A 5 -8.41 9.72 1.10
C ILE A 5 -8.66 11.20 1.35
N CYS A 6 -9.92 11.65 1.33
CA CYS A 6 -10.27 13.07 1.38
C CYS A 6 -11.36 13.43 2.40
N LYS A 7 -11.83 12.46 3.19
CA LYS A 7 -12.82 12.62 4.28
C LYS A 7 -14.23 13.09 3.84
N LYS A 8 -14.51 13.20 2.53
CA LYS A 8 -15.86 13.41 1.99
C LYS A 8 -16.75 12.18 2.19
N GLU A 9 -18.07 12.32 2.01
CA GLU A 9 -18.98 11.17 2.09
C GLU A 9 -18.69 10.17 0.96
N SER A 10 -18.68 8.88 1.26
CA SER A 10 -18.46 7.82 0.27
C SER A 10 -19.61 7.77 -0.73
N SER A 11 -19.31 7.48 -2.00
CA SER A 11 -20.31 7.20 -3.02
C SER A 11 -20.59 5.69 -3.06
N VAL A 12 -21.84 5.28 -3.22
CA VAL A 12 -22.23 3.85 -3.31
C VAL A 12 -21.46 3.11 -4.39
N LYS A 13 -21.23 3.75 -5.55
CA LYS A 13 -20.50 3.17 -6.67
C LYS A 13 -19.01 2.96 -6.38
N PHE A 14 -18.43 3.74 -5.48
CA PHE A 14 -16.98 3.80 -5.24
C PHE A 14 -16.60 3.47 -3.79
N ARG A 15 -17.47 2.87 -2.99
CA ARG A 15 -17.18 2.58 -1.58
C ARG A 15 -15.88 1.77 -1.46
N PRO A 16 -14.98 2.11 -0.52
CA PRO A 16 -15.13 3.08 0.58
C PRO A 16 -14.91 4.57 0.20
N PHE A 17 -14.61 4.88 -1.06
CA PHE A 17 -14.21 6.20 -1.54
C PHE A 17 -15.39 7.07 -2.00
N CYS A 18 -15.13 8.36 -2.21
CA CYS A 18 -16.11 9.29 -2.75
C CYS A 18 -16.13 9.33 -4.30
N SER A 19 -15.07 8.90 -4.98
CA SER A 19 -14.93 8.97 -6.44
C SER A 19 -13.86 8.01 -6.97
N LYS A 20 -13.84 7.78 -8.29
CA LYS A 20 -12.77 7.03 -8.99
C LYS A 20 -11.39 7.63 -8.69
N HIS A 21 -11.25 8.95 -8.74
CA HIS A 21 -9.97 9.62 -8.48
C HIS A 21 -9.39 9.26 -7.10
N CYS A 22 -10.22 9.22 -6.04
CA CYS A 22 -9.73 8.81 -4.71
C CYS A 22 -9.34 7.32 -4.67
N ALA A 23 -10.04 6.44 -5.39
CA ALA A 23 -9.63 5.04 -5.49
C ALA A 23 -8.28 4.89 -6.23
N ASP A 24 -8.08 5.63 -7.32
CA ASP A 24 -6.81 5.62 -8.06
C ASP A 24 -5.65 6.18 -7.21
N VAL A 25 -5.89 7.22 -6.41
CA VAL A 25 -4.89 7.76 -5.47
C VAL A 25 -4.51 6.73 -4.41
N ASP A 26 -5.48 5.99 -3.86
CA ASP A 26 -5.20 4.92 -2.90
C ASP A 26 -4.35 3.83 -3.54
N LEU A 27 -4.70 3.40 -4.76
CA LEU A 27 -3.91 2.44 -5.52
C LEU A 27 -2.47 2.92 -5.76
N GLY A 28 -2.29 4.20 -6.08
CA GLY A 28 -0.96 4.80 -6.20
C GLY A 28 -0.16 4.73 -4.90
N ARG A 29 -0.79 4.92 -3.73
CA ARG A 29 -0.12 4.78 -2.42
C ARG A 29 0.31 3.35 -2.15
N TRP A 30 -0.46 2.35 -2.59
CA TRP A 30 -0.07 0.95 -2.53
C TRP A 30 1.19 0.69 -3.36
N PHE A 31 1.20 1.09 -4.63
CA PHE A 31 2.36 0.85 -5.50
C PHE A 31 3.60 1.63 -5.08
N ASN A 32 3.43 2.80 -4.49
CA ASN A 32 4.54 3.60 -3.97
C ASN A 32 5.03 3.13 -2.59
N GLY A 33 4.48 2.03 -2.04
CA GLY A 33 4.88 1.52 -0.73
C GLY A 33 4.54 2.44 0.44
N THR A 34 3.62 3.39 0.28
CA THR A 34 3.22 4.32 1.37
C THR A 34 2.57 3.57 2.54
N TYR A 35 2.01 2.39 2.27
CA TYR A 35 1.44 1.50 3.27
C TYR A 35 2.41 0.41 3.75
N ALA A 36 3.71 0.53 3.45
CA ALA A 36 4.72 -0.37 3.96
C ALA A 36 4.79 -0.31 5.50
N ILE A 37 5.02 -1.47 6.10
CA ILE A 37 5.25 -1.58 7.54
C ILE A 37 6.74 -1.33 7.78
N PRO A 38 7.12 -0.36 8.63
CA PRO A 38 8.51 -0.14 8.97
C PRO A 38 9.07 -1.34 9.74
N ALA A 39 10.38 -1.56 9.63
CA ALA A 39 11.08 -2.49 10.49
C ALA A 39 11.16 -1.96 11.93
N ASP A 40 11.00 -2.85 12.90
CA ASP A 40 11.07 -2.50 14.31
C ASP A 40 12.52 -2.62 14.84
N THR A 41 13.34 -3.46 14.22
CA THR A 41 14.75 -3.69 14.57
C THR A 41 15.68 -3.72 13.35
N PRO A 42 17.00 -3.50 13.52
CA PRO A 42 17.98 -3.69 12.46
C PRO A 42 17.96 -5.11 11.87
N GLU A 43 17.74 -6.12 12.71
CA GLU A 43 17.66 -7.51 12.28
C GLU A 43 16.49 -7.75 11.31
N ASP A 44 15.35 -7.08 11.51
CA ASP A 44 14.21 -7.16 10.60
C ASP A 44 14.54 -6.58 9.20
N LEU A 45 15.39 -5.54 9.15
CA LEU A 45 15.84 -4.95 7.89
C LEU A 45 16.76 -5.92 7.13
N ASP A 46 17.75 -6.47 7.83
CA ASP A 46 18.69 -7.43 7.25
C ASP A 46 17.96 -8.68 6.71
N GLU A 47 16.97 -9.17 7.46
CA GLU A 47 16.16 -10.31 7.06
C GLU A 47 15.31 -9.97 5.83
N ALA A 48 14.65 -8.80 5.80
CA ALA A 48 13.87 -8.34 4.66
C ALA A 48 14.72 -8.15 3.39
N GLU A 49 15.92 -7.58 3.50
CA GLU A 49 16.86 -7.43 2.38
C GLU A 49 17.27 -8.81 1.83
N SER A 50 17.58 -9.76 2.72
CA SER A 50 17.96 -11.12 2.33
C SER A 50 16.84 -11.87 1.61
N GLU A 51 15.58 -11.69 2.04
CA GLU A 51 14.41 -12.30 1.39
C GLU A 51 14.16 -11.66 0.02
N MET A 52 14.30 -10.33 -0.10
CA MET A 52 14.18 -9.64 -1.38
C MET A 52 15.23 -10.11 -2.41
N GLU A 53 16.47 -10.33 -1.99
CA GLU A 53 17.53 -10.86 -2.86
C GLU A 53 17.21 -12.28 -3.32
N LYS A 54 16.75 -13.15 -2.40
CA LYS A 54 16.32 -14.52 -2.73
C LYS A 54 15.19 -14.52 -3.74
N GLU A 55 14.18 -13.66 -3.58
CA GLU A 55 13.01 -13.57 -4.47
C GLU A 55 13.42 -13.22 -5.92
N GLN A 56 14.38 -12.31 -6.10
CA GLN A 56 14.90 -11.93 -7.42
C GLN A 56 15.64 -13.07 -8.13
N LEU A 57 16.23 -13.99 -7.37
CA LEU A 57 16.98 -15.13 -7.88
C LEU A 57 16.08 -16.33 -8.23
N ARG A 58 14.78 -16.31 -7.88
CA ARG A 58 13.86 -17.41 -8.17
C ARG A 58 13.55 -17.45 -9.68
N PRO A 59 13.78 -18.58 -10.38
CA PRO A 59 13.33 -18.71 -11.76
C PRO A 59 11.80 -18.73 -11.82
N HIS A 60 11.23 -18.02 -12.81
CA HIS A 60 9.79 -17.94 -13.08
C HIS A 60 9.25 -19.25 -13.66
#